data_AF-A0A5U1A784-F1
#
_entry.id   AF-A0A5U1A784-F1
#
_cell.length_a   1.000
_cell.length_b   1.000
_cell.length_c   1.000
_cell.angle_alpha   90.00
_cell.angle_beta   90.00
_cell.angle_gamma   90.00
#
_symmetry.space_group_name_H-M   'P 1'
#
loop_
_entity.id
_entity.type
_entity.pdbx_description
1 polymer ?
#
loop_
_entity_poly.entity_id
_entity_poly.type
_entity_poly.pdbx_seq_one_letter_code
_entity_poly.pdbx_strand_id
1 'polypeptide(L)' 'MSYVFQEYAEMGGTYTLYSLDVPSRGEMTLSHQWQNADGEALREVKTEKCGAFHSFKGKAPNVKSVLEKQRSGEF' A
#
# COMPACT_ATOMS: atom_id res chain seq x y z
N MET A 1 -10.45 -1.91 -0.16
CA MET A 1 -9.73 -0.84 -0.88
C MET A 1 -8.37 -1.40 -1.21
N SER A 2 -7.94 -1.28 -2.47
CA SER A 2 -6.65 -1.81 -2.90
C SER A 2 -5.68 -0.65 -3.16
N TYR A 3 -4.46 -0.77 -2.64
CA TYR A 3 -3.38 0.19 -2.82
C TYR A 3 -2.26 -0.48 -3.59
N VAL A 4 -1.84 0.17 -4.68
CA VAL A 4 -0.74 -0.31 -5.51
C VAL A 4 0.42 0.68 -5.37
N PHE A 5 1.60 0.15 -5.12
CA PHE A 5 2.84 0.93 -5.08
C PHE A 5 3.99 0.10 -5.64
N GLN A 6 4.95 0.78 -6.24
CA GLN A 6 6.12 0.15 -6.84
C GLN A 6 7.36 0.58 -6.07
N GLU A 7 8.13 -0.39 -5.59
CA GLU A 7 9.43 -0.10 -4.99
C GLU A 7 10.54 -0.43 -5.97
N TYR A 8 11.47 0.51 -6.06
CA TYR A 8 12.68 0.39 -6.85
C TYR A 8 13.77 -0.16 -5.92
N ALA A 9 13.97 -1.47 -5.92
CA ALA A 9 15.11 -2.08 -5.25
C ALA A 9 16.31 -2.06 -6.21
N GLU A 10 17.34 -1.27 -5.91
CA GLU A 10 18.53 -1.12 -6.74
C GLU A 10 19.38 -2.41 -6.75
N MET A 11 18.97 -3.41 -7.52
CA MET A 11 19.81 -4.54 -7.92
C MET A 11 19.44 -4.99 -9.34
N GLY A 12 20.31 -4.68 -10.31
CA GLY A 12 20.29 -5.30 -11.64
C GLY A 12 19.07 -4.99 -12.52
N GLY A 13 18.39 -3.84 -12.33
CA GLY A 13 17.25 -3.46 -13.17
C GLY A 13 15.98 -4.28 -12.95
N THR A 14 15.84 -4.87 -11.77
CA THR A 14 14.63 -5.58 -11.34
C THR A 14 13.79 -4.68 -10.44
N TYR A 15 12.47 -4.71 -10.62
CA TYR A 15 11.49 -3.91 -9.90
C TYR A 15 10.56 -4.84 -9.12
N THR A 16 10.06 -4.40 -7.97
CA THR A 16 9.01 -5.14 -7.27
C THR A 16 7.75 -4.30 -7.21
N LEU A 17 6.69 -4.79 -7.86
CA LEU A 17 5.36 -4.23 -7.74
C LEU A 17 4.67 -4.83 -6.52
N TYR A 18 4.19 -3.98 -5.63
CA TYR A 18 3.43 -4.37 -4.45
C TYR A 18 1.97 -3.94 -4.59
N SER A 19 1.07 -4.84 -4.17
CA SER A 19 -0.37 -4.58 -4.10
C SER A 19 -0.88 -4.99 -2.73
N LEU A 20 -1.30 -4.01 -1.94
CA LEU A 20 -1.91 -4.19 -0.63
C LEU A 20 -3.42 -4.16 -0.76
N ASP A 21 -4.08 -5.28 -0.46
CA ASP A 21 -5.54 -5.33 -0.34
C ASP A 21 -5.97 -5.16 1.12
N VAL A 22 -6.80 -4.14 1.36
CA VAL A 22 -7.37 -3.82 2.68
C VAL A 22 -8.88 -4.03 2.62
N PRO A 23 -9.40 -5.16 3.12
CA PRO A 23 -10.84 -5.39 3.16
C PRO A 23 -11.51 -4.52 4.23
N SER A 24 -12.84 -4.38 4.16
CA SER A 24 -13.61 -3.63 5.16
C SER A 24 -13.60 -4.28 6.55
N ARG A 25 -13.36 -5.60 6.60
CA ARG A 25 -13.13 -6.42 7.81
C ARG A 25 -12.24 -7.60 7.44
N GLY A 26 -11.38 -8.03 8.35
CA GLY A 26 -10.61 -9.26 8.21
C GLY A 26 -9.14 -9.05 7.85
N GLU A 27 -8.54 -10.04 7.20
CA GLU A 27 -7.11 -10.09 6.91
C GLU A 27 -6.73 -9.22 5.70
N MET A 28 -5.70 -8.41 5.86
CA MET A 28 -5.05 -7.68 4.77
C MET A 28 -4.04 -8.61 4.10
N THR A 29 -3.94 -8.50 2.78
CA THR A 29 -2.97 -9.26 1.99
C THR A 29 -2.04 -8.32 1.24
N LEU A 30 -0.75 -8.65 1.24
CA LEU A 30 0.26 -7.98 0.45
C LEU A 30 0.72 -8.94 -0.65
N SER A 31 0.47 -8.57 -1.89
CA SER A 31 0.99 -9.28 -3.06
C SER A 31 2.23 -8.57 -3.57
N HIS A 32 3.25 -9.34 -3.98
CA HIS A 32 4.45 -8.80 -4.61
C HIS A 32 4.80 -9.58 -5.89
N GLN A 33 5.19 -8.82 -6.91
CA GLN A 33 5.54 -9.32 -8.23
C GLN A 33 6.85 -8.71 -8.68
N TRP A 34 7.81 -9.57 -9.03
CA TRP A 34 9.07 -9.13 -9.61
C TRP A 34 8.87 -8.81 -11.08
N GLN A 35 9.39 -7.69 -11.54
CA GLN A 35 9.28 -7.21 -12.91
C GLN A 35 10.63 -6.74 -13.45
N ASN A 36 10.80 -6.76 -14.77
CA ASN A 36 11.91 -6.06 -15.43
C ASN A 36 11.55 -4.57 -15.68
N ALA A 37 12.46 -3.84 -16.34
CA ALA A 37 12.28 -2.42 -16.67
C ALA A 37 11.09 -2.11 -17.57
N ASP A 38 10.63 -3.11 -18.32
CA ASP A 38 9.49 -2.99 -19.22
C ASP A 38 8.16 -3.39 -18.54
N GLY A 39 8.21 -3.76 -17.25
CA GLY A 39 7.04 -4.16 -16.47
C GLY A 39 6.63 -5.63 -16.65
N GLU A 40 7.46 -6.44 -17.32
CA GLU A 40 7.17 -7.86 -17.54
C GLU A 40 7.46 -8.67 -16.27
N ALA A 41 6.53 -9.56 -15.91
CA ALA A 41 6.65 -10.40 -14.73
C ALA A 41 7.80 -11.41 -14.87
N LEU A 42 8.73 -11.41 -13.92
CA LEU A 42 9.89 -12.31 -13.87
C LEU A 42 9.62 -13.59 -13.07
N ARG A 43 8.57 -13.61 -12.24
CA ARG A 43 8.19 -14.71 -11.35
C ARG A 43 6.66 -14.79 -11.20
N GLU A 44 6.14 -15.79 -10.52
CA GLU A 44 4.74 -15.78 -10.09
C GLU A 44 4.52 -14.78 -8.96
N VAL A 45 3.30 -14.22 -8.90
CA VAL A 45 2.87 -13.34 -7.80
C VAL A 45 2.89 -14.14 -6.51
N LYS A 46 3.53 -13.61 -5.47
CA LYS A 46 3.43 -14.15 -4.12
C LYS A 46 2.56 -13.25 -3.26
N THR A 47 1.57 -13.83 -2.60
CA THR A 47 0.66 -13.13 -1.69
C THR A 47 0.90 -13.59 -0.26
N GLU A 48 1.06 -12.63 0.64
CA GLU A 48 1.31 -12.85 2.07
C GLU A 48 0.25 -12.17 2.91
N LYS A 49 -0.10 -12.78 4.04
CA LYS A 49 -0.96 -12.15 5.06
C LYS A 49 -0.11 -11.17 5.85
N CYS A 50 -0.37 -9.87 5.72
CA CYS A 50 0.44 -8.82 6.34
C CYS A 50 -0.21 -8.23 7.60
N GLY A 51 -1.44 -8.61 7.94
CA GLY A 51 -2.09 -8.23 9.19
C GLY A 51 -3.61 -8.38 9.15
N ALA A 52 -4.28 -7.99 10.22
CA ALA A 52 -5.74 -7.93 10.28
C ALA A 52 -6.19 -6.46 10.34
N PHE A 53 -6.98 -6.03 9.35
CA PHE A 53 -7.60 -4.72 9.39
C PHE A 53 -8.68 -4.68 10.47
N HIS A 54 -8.44 -3.85 11.48
CA HIS A 54 -9.43 -3.53 12.50
C HIS A 54 -10.03 -2.17 12.17
N SER A 55 -11.30 -2.16 11.79
CA SER A 55 -12.02 -0.91 11.59
C SER A 55 -12.11 -0.18 12.93
N PHE A 56 -11.37 0.89 13.11
CA PHE A 56 -11.53 1.75 14.28
C PHE A 56 -12.82 2.56 14.12
N LYS A 57 -13.86 2.21 14.87
CA LYS A 57 -15.02 3.09 15.08
C LYS A 57 -14.69 4.05 16.22
N GLY A 58 -14.02 5.15 15.89
CA GLY A 58 -13.83 6.29 16.79
C GLY A 58 -14.62 7.50 16.30
N LYS A 59 -14.86 8.48 17.18
CA LYS A 59 -15.18 9.83 16.69
C LYS A 59 -14.00 10.30 15.85
N ALA A 60 -14.29 10.90 14.69
CA ALA A 60 -13.25 11.59 13.94
C ALA A 60 -12.54 12.57 14.88
N PRO A 61 -11.20 12.64 14.86
CA PRO A 61 -10.47 13.59 15.69
C PRO A 61 -11.03 15.00 15.44
N ASN A 62 -11.26 15.74 16.52
CA ASN A 62 -11.73 17.12 16.49
C ASN A 62 -10.61 18.11 16.09
N VAL A 63 -9.42 17.58 15.76
CA VAL A 63 -8.26 18.34 15.33
C VAL A 63 -7.88 17.83 13.95
N LYS A 64 -7.77 18.75 12.99
CA LYS A 64 -7.24 18.47 11.66
C LYS A 64 -5.81 17.91 11.78
N SER A 65 -5.54 16.82 11.09
CA SER A 65 -4.18 16.32 10.89
C SER A 65 -3.31 17.38 10.20
N VAL A 66 -1.99 17.22 10.29
CA VAL A 66 -1.02 18.11 9.61
C VAL A 66 -1.31 18.20 8.11
N LEU A 67 -1.62 17.06 7.47
CA LEU A 67 -2.00 16.99 6.06
C LEU A 67 -3.29 17.77 5.76
N GLU A 68 -4.30 17.65 6.62
CA GLU A 68 -5.57 18.39 6.45
C GLU A 68 -5.36 19.90 6.57
N LYS A 69 -4.50 20.35 7.50
CA LYS A 69 -4.13 21.76 7.66
C LYS A 69 -3.35 22.31 6.46
N GLN A 70 -2.46 21.51 5.88
CA GLN A 70 -1.74 21.89 4.66
C GLN A 70 -2.68 22.04 3.45
N ARG A 71 -3.64 21.12 3.31
CA ARG A 71 -4.63 21.16 2.22
C ARG A 71 -5.63 22.31 2.34
N SER A 72 -5.94 22.73 3.57
CA SER A 72 -6.83 23.88 3.84
C SER A 72 -6.12 25.23 3.81
N GLY A 73 -4.78 25.26 3.68
CA GLY A 73 -4.01 26.51 3.72
C GLY A 73 -3.96 27.16 5.11
N GLU A 74 -4.10 26.37 6.18
CA GLU A 74 -4.04 26.85 7.58
C GLU A 74 -2.59 26.89 8.14
N PHE A 75 -1.59 26.89 7.26
CA PHE A 75 -0.16 27.00 7.59
C PHE A 75 0.41 28.34 7.13
#